data_AF-A0AAW6LLY6-F1
#
_entry.id   AF-A0AAW6LLY6-F1
#
_cell.length_a   1.000
_cell.length_b   1.000
_cell.length_c   1.000
_cell.angle_alpha   90.00
_cell.angle_beta   90.00
_cell.angle_gamma   90.00
#
_symmetry.space_group_name_H-M   'P 1'
#
loop_
_entity.id
_entity.type
_entity.pdbx_description
1 polymer ?
#
loop_
_entity_poly.entity_id
_entity_poly.type
_entity_poly.pdbx_seq_one_letter_code
_entity_poly.pdbx_strand_id
1 'polypeptide(L)'
;MTDADSQAIFRLAYAPGVTPTKWVRVWHERLPEVRLELVQFPVLELEAALRAGEADAGLVRLPIDRTGISAISLYAETPVVVVPKDHVFTTVDQISVDDLADVIVLDPLDDRLDWPTRPGKTAAERPATIADAIELVAAGVGVVVVPHSLARFHHRKDLTFRPVDSAPEAPVALAWMESKTTDLVEELIGIVRGRTAQSSRGRNGEPAEKIKGSVKAKIAARERRAEAAKNGQKAKGAGTAKNISGRNAGSGKAKAGGKSGSGKSGGTKSSGGRFSGKQKGR
;
A
#
# COMPACT_ATOMS: atom_id res chain seq x y z
N MET A 1 -8.21 49.42 -2.69
CA MET A 1 -7.59 48.43 -3.59
C MET A 1 -6.68 47.60 -2.71
N THR A 2 -7.24 46.57 -2.07
CA THR A 2 -6.55 45.74 -1.07
C THR A 2 -5.61 44.78 -1.79
N ASP A 3 -4.33 44.78 -1.39
CA ASP A 3 -3.32 43.81 -1.80
C ASP A 3 -3.84 42.39 -1.61
N ALA A 4 -4.24 41.77 -2.70
CA ALA A 4 -4.75 40.40 -2.72
C ALA A 4 -3.65 39.37 -2.99
N ASP A 5 -2.37 39.76 -3.00
CA ASP A 5 -1.37 39.02 -3.80
C ASP A 5 -0.05 38.66 -3.09
N SER A 6 -0.07 38.52 -1.76
CA SER A 6 1.06 37.88 -1.05
C SER A 6 0.58 36.69 -0.21
N GLN A 7 -0.09 35.73 -0.85
CA GLN A 7 -0.32 34.43 -0.23
C GLN A 7 1.04 33.77 0.02
N ALA A 8 1.33 33.36 1.25
CA ALA A 8 2.57 32.64 1.55
C ALA A 8 2.62 31.35 0.70
N ILE A 9 3.78 31.06 0.10
CA ILE A 9 3.99 29.88 -0.73
C ILE A 9 4.84 28.88 0.06
N PHE A 10 4.43 27.61 0.04
CA PHE A 10 5.21 26.48 0.55
C PHE A 10 5.46 25.49 -0.59
N ARG A 11 6.73 25.24 -0.92
CA ARG A 11 7.16 24.35 -2.00
C ARG A 11 7.50 22.97 -1.45
N LEU A 12 6.71 21.98 -1.85
CA LEU A 12 6.95 20.58 -1.53
C LEU A 12 7.46 19.85 -2.76
N ALA A 13 8.75 19.54 -2.77
CA ALA A 13 9.35 18.68 -3.77
C ALA A 13 8.90 17.22 -3.57
N TYR A 14 8.80 16.44 -4.65
CA TYR A 14 8.51 15.01 -4.55
C TYR A 14 9.15 14.19 -5.66
N ALA A 15 9.61 12.99 -5.31
CA ALA A 15 10.20 12.04 -6.26
C ALA A 15 9.12 11.35 -7.11
N PRO A 16 9.46 10.87 -8.33
CA PRO A 16 8.56 10.06 -9.14
C PRO A 16 8.00 8.84 -8.40
N GLY A 17 6.74 8.50 -8.69
CA GLY A 17 5.99 7.43 -8.00
C GLY A 17 5.52 7.77 -6.58
N VAL A 18 6.05 8.82 -5.93
CA VAL A 18 5.57 9.24 -4.61
C VAL A 18 4.27 10.04 -4.76
N THR A 19 3.25 9.69 -3.98
CA THR A 19 1.90 10.30 -4.08
C THR A 19 1.61 11.18 -2.86
N PRO A 20 1.74 12.52 -2.96
CA PRO A 20 1.55 13.44 -1.83
C PRO A 20 0.08 13.68 -1.45
N THR A 21 -0.88 13.17 -2.23
CA THR A 21 -2.31 13.52 -2.20
C THR A 21 -2.93 13.52 -0.80
N LYS A 22 -2.59 12.52 0.04
CA LYS A 22 -3.11 12.43 1.41
C LYS A 22 -2.74 13.66 2.25
N TRP A 23 -1.50 14.11 2.17
CA TRP A 23 -1.00 15.22 2.97
C TRP A 23 -1.40 16.57 2.39
N VAL A 24 -1.44 16.68 1.06
CA VAL A 24 -1.93 17.87 0.33
C VAL A 24 -3.35 18.24 0.75
N ARG A 25 -4.25 17.24 0.83
CA ARG A 25 -5.62 17.48 1.27
C ARG A 25 -5.68 18.05 2.69
N VAL A 26 -4.96 17.43 3.62
CA VAL A 26 -4.94 17.88 5.03
C VAL A 26 -4.26 19.25 5.16
N TRP A 27 -3.23 19.54 4.35
CA TRP A 27 -2.60 20.85 4.29
C TRP A 27 -3.59 21.93 3.88
N HIS A 28 -4.32 21.75 2.77
CA HIS A 28 -5.31 22.72 2.31
C HIS A 28 -6.47 22.93 3.30
N GLU A 29 -6.84 21.88 4.06
CA GLU A 29 -7.85 21.99 5.11
C GLU A 29 -7.36 22.80 6.33
N ARG A 30 -6.04 22.82 6.61
CA ARG A 30 -5.46 23.48 7.80
C ARG A 30 -4.88 24.86 7.55
N LEU A 31 -4.31 25.06 6.37
CA LEU A 31 -3.60 26.26 5.97
C LEU A 31 -4.17 26.77 4.62
N PRO A 32 -5.47 27.11 4.57
CA PRO A 32 -6.09 27.59 3.32
C PRO A 32 -5.44 28.88 2.79
N GLU A 33 -4.84 29.67 3.68
CA GLU A 33 -4.10 30.89 3.38
C GLU A 33 -2.65 30.66 2.92
N VAL A 34 -2.16 29.41 2.87
CA VAL A 34 -0.81 29.08 2.37
C VAL A 34 -0.91 28.24 1.11
N ARG A 35 -0.41 28.77 0.00
CA ARG A 35 -0.40 28.06 -1.29
C ARG A 35 0.64 26.96 -1.24
N LEU A 36 0.20 25.71 -1.36
CA LEU A 36 1.08 24.56 -1.51
C LEU A 36 1.44 24.36 -2.99
N GLU A 37 2.71 24.55 -3.33
CA GLU A 37 3.25 24.25 -4.65
C GLU A 37 3.91 22.87 -4.62
N LEU A 38 3.42 21.95 -5.46
CA LEU A 38 4.00 20.63 -5.65
C LEU A 38 4.95 20.67 -6.84
N VAL A 39 6.22 20.30 -6.63
CA VAL A 39 7.23 20.31 -7.69
C VAL A 39 7.87 18.92 -7.78
N GLN A 40 7.73 18.27 -8.94
CA GLN A 40 8.40 16.99 -9.15
C GLN A 40 9.84 17.23 -9.56
N PHE A 41 10.77 16.50 -8.94
CA PHE A 41 12.19 16.50 -9.31
C PHE A 41 12.66 15.08 -9.63
N PRO A 42 13.65 14.90 -10.52
CA PRO A 42 14.35 13.63 -10.65
C PRO A 42 14.89 13.14 -9.30
N VAL A 43 14.91 11.82 -9.10
CA VAL A 43 15.29 11.20 -7.80
C VAL A 43 16.67 11.68 -7.33
N LEU A 44 17.63 11.79 -8.26
CA LEU A 44 19.00 12.19 -7.95
C LEU A 44 19.18 13.69 -7.68
N GLU A 45 18.24 14.53 -8.12
CA GLU A 45 18.34 15.99 -8.02
C GLU A 45 17.63 16.55 -6.79
N LEU A 46 16.71 15.78 -6.19
CA LEU A 46 15.85 16.26 -5.10
C LEU A 46 16.65 16.72 -3.87
N GLU A 47 17.75 16.04 -3.55
CA GLU A 47 18.64 16.45 -2.46
C GLU A 47 19.30 17.80 -2.75
N ALA A 48 19.81 17.99 -3.98
CA ALA A 48 20.43 19.23 -4.41
C ALA A 48 19.40 20.39 -4.41
N ALA A 49 18.17 20.13 -4.83
CA ALA A 49 17.08 21.11 -4.80
C ALA A 49 16.76 21.60 -3.37
N LEU A 50 16.77 20.69 -2.38
CA LEU A 50 16.60 21.07 -0.96
C LEU A 50 17.77 21.94 -0.47
N ARG A 51 19.01 21.57 -0.82
CA ARG A 51 20.21 22.33 -0.45
C ARG A 51 20.24 23.72 -1.09
N ALA A 52 19.82 23.82 -2.34
CA ALA A 52 19.69 25.08 -3.08
C ALA A 52 18.53 25.95 -2.57
N GLY A 53 17.60 25.39 -1.78
CA GLY A 53 16.41 26.09 -1.30
C GLY A 53 15.35 26.29 -2.38
N GLU A 54 15.37 25.47 -3.42
CA GLU A 54 14.33 25.44 -4.47
C GLU A 54 13.01 24.85 -3.95
N ALA A 55 13.08 24.06 -2.87
CA ALA A 55 11.93 23.56 -2.12
C ALA A 55 12.13 23.73 -0.61
N ASP A 56 11.02 23.90 0.11
CA ASP A 56 11.00 24.04 1.58
C ASP A 56 11.07 22.68 2.28
N ALA A 57 10.50 21.65 1.65
CA ALA A 57 10.59 20.26 2.06
C ALA A 57 10.48 19.31 0.84
N GLY A 58 10.86 18.05 1.01
CA GLY A 58 10.91 17.06 -0.05
C GLY A 58 10.41 15.68 0.39
N LEU A 59 9.60 15.03 -0.46
CA LEU A 59 9.29 13.61 -0.33
C LEU A 59 10.30 12.79 -1.14
N VAL A 60 11.29 12.26 -0.43
CA VAL A 60 12.50 11.65 -1.00
C VAL A 60 12.49 10.14 -0.87
N ARG A 61 13.21 9.46 -1.76
CA ARG A 61 13.57 8.04 -1.61
C ARG A 61 14.92 7.95 -0.90
N LEU A 62 15.00 7.13 0.13
CA LEU A 62 16.25 6.84 0.83
C LEU A 62 17.02 5.72 0.11
N PRO A 63 18.36 5.70 0.22
CA PRO A 63 19.21 6.60 1.00
C PRO A 63 19.48 7.94 0.30
N ILE A 64 19.74 8.99 1.11
CA ILE A 64 20.25 10.31 0.67
C ILE A 64 21.39 10.73 1.60
N ASP A 65 22.24 11.67 1.20
CA ASP A 65 23.17 12.30 2.14
C ASP A 65 22.39 13.21 3.09
N ARG A 66 22.48 12.90 4.39
CA ARG A 66 21.74 13.58 5.45
C ARG A 66 22.51 14.75 6.08
N THR A 67 23.69 15.10 5.58
CA THR A 67 24.50 16.19 6.12
C THR A 67 23.72 17.51 6.06
N GLY A 68 23.28 18.03 7.21
CA GLY A 68 22.43 19.24 7.29
C GLY A 68 20.99 19.06 6.80
N ILE A 69 20.55 17.81 6.56
CA ILE A 69 19.20 17.45 6.14
C ILE A 69 18.54 16.57 7.21
N SER A 70 17.49 17.11 7.80
CA SER A 70 16.58 16.33 8.63
C SER A 70 15.65 15.50 7.76
N ALA A 71 15.33 14.29 8.21
CA ALA A 71 14.43 13.39 7.50
C ALA A 71 13.65 12.49 8.48
N ILE A 72 12.38 12.27 8.16
CA ILE A 72 11.47 11.36 8.88
C ILE A 72 10.94 10.33 7.88
N SER A 73 11.19 9.05 8.14
CA SER A 73 10.62 7.95 7.36
C SER A 73 9.09 7.94 7.46
N LEU A 74 8.43 7.80 6.32
CA LEU A 74 6.97 7.84 6.21
C LEU A 74 6.41 6.42 6.02
N TYR A 75 6.98 5.69 5.07
CA TYR A 75 6.64 4.30 4.78
C TYR A 75 7.79 3.65 4.01
N ALA A 76 7.81 2.31 3.98
CA ALA A 76 8.69 1.53 3.11
C ALA A 76 7.86 0.95 1.96
N GLU A 77 8.42 0.98 0.76
CA GLU A 77 7.81 0.35 -0.41
C GLU A 77 8.38 -1.04 -0.64
N THR A 78 7.48 -1.96 -1.02
CA THR A 78 7.85 -3.30 -1.49
C THR A 78 8.54 -3.20 -2.85
N PRO A 79 9.74 -3.74 -3.01
CA PRO A 79 10.37 -3.90 -4.31
C PRO A 79 9.65 -4.96 -5.15
N VAL A 80 9.57 -4.72 -6.45
CA VAL A 80 9.03 -5.66 -7.43
C VAL A 80 9.98 -5.78 -8.60
N VAL A 81 10.07 -6.98 -9.18
CA VAL A 81 10.71 -7.19 -10.47
C VAL A 81 9.72 -6.83 -11.57
N VAL A 82 10.15 -6.03 -12.54
CA VAL A 82 9.39 -5.72 -13.75
C VAL A 82 9.88 -6.65 -14.87
N VAL A 83 8.93 -7.28 -15.55
CA VAL A 83 9.17 -8.29 -16.59
C VAL A 83 8.15 -8.20 -17.72
N PRO A 84 8.47 -8.69 -18.94
CA PRO A 84 7.47 -8.95 -19.97
C PRO A 84 6.37 -9.91 -19.50
N LYS A 85 5.15 -9.76 -20.03
CA LYS A 85 4.00 -10.59 -19.63
C LYS A 85 4.14 -12.10 -19.92
N ASP A 86 5.02 -12.47 -20.83
CA ASP A 86 5.35 -13.84 -21.21
C ASP A 86 6.61 -14.39 -20.51
N HIS A 87 7.21 -13.62 -19.58
CA HIS A 87 8.38 -14.04 -18.81
C HIS A 87 8.07 -15.17 -17.82
N VAL A 88 9.04 -16.06 -17.56
CA VAL A 88 8.86 -17.23 -16.67
C VAL A 88 8.39 -16.86 -15.24
N PHE A 89 8.82 -15.71 -14.72
CA PHE A 89 8.41 -15.22 -13.39
C PHE A 89 6.90 -14.92 -13.30
N THR A 90 6.16 -14.80 -14.40
CA THR A 90 4.71 -14.59 -14.32
C THR A 90 3.95 -15.82 -13.85
N THR A 91 4.59 -17.00 -13.87
CA THR A 91 4.02 -18.28 -13.43
C THR A 91 3.87 -18.43 -11.92
N VAL A 92 4.49 -17.53 -11.15
CA VAL A 92 4.40 -17.45 -9.68
C VAL A 92 3.91 -16.07 -9.27
N ASP A 93 3.33 -15.96 -8.08
CA ASP A 93 2.80 -14.68 -7.56
C ASP A 93 3.88 -13.79 -6.93
N GLN A 94 5.00 -14.39 -6.51
CA GLN A 94 6.15 -13.75 -5.86
C GLN A 94 7.41 -14.55 -6.22
N ILE A 95 8.55 -13.87 -6.30
CA ILE A 95 9.87 -14.50 -6.49
C ILE A 95 10.80 -14.15 -5.32
N SER A 96 11.88 -14.90 -5.14
CA SER A 96 12.98 -14.57 -4.25
C SER A 96 14.10 -13.81 -4.99
N VAL A 97 15.02 -13.21 -4.23
CA VAL A 97 16.26 -12.65 -4.81
C VAL A 97 17.09 -13.73 -5.53
N ASP A 98 17.08 -14.98 -5.03
CA ASP A 98 17.86 -16.08 -5.61
C ASP A 98 17.36 -16.49 -7.00
N ASP A 99 16.06 -16.35 -7.27
CA ASP A 99 15.48 -16.62 -8.60
C ASP A 99 16.04 -15.69 -9.69
N LEU A 100 16.60 -14.55 -9.31
CA LEU A 100 17.22 -13.59 -10.23
C LEU A 100 18.64 -13.98 -10.66
N ALA A 101 19.29 -14.94 -9.99
CA ALA A 101 20.72 -15.24 -10.14
C ALA A 101 21.16 -15.48 -11.60
N ASP A 102 20.30 -16.09 -12.41
CA ASP A 102 20.59 -16.43 -13.80
C ASP A 102 20.11 -15.43 -14.85
N VAL A 103 19.39 -14.39 -14.43
CA VAL A 103 18.79 -13.39 -15.32
C VAL A 103 19.63 -12.12 -15.32
N ILE A 104 19.65 -11.40 -16.45
CA ILE A 104 20.27 -10.07 -16.49
C ILE A 104 19.40 -9.12 -15.68
N VAL A 105 19.96 -8.55 -14.60
CA VAL A 105 19.30 -7.54 -13.78
C VAL A 105 19.89 -6.17 -14.12
N LEU A 106 19.04 -5.28 -14.63
CA LEU A 106 19.42 -3.92 -15.00
C LEU A 106 19.63 -3.08 -13.73
N ASP A 107 20.68 -2.28 -13.74
CA ASP A 107 21.09 -1.40 -12.63
C ASP A 107 21.10 0.06 -13.11
N PRO A 108 19.94 0.74 -13.11
CA PRO A 108 19.88 2.14 -13.51
C PRO A 108 20.57 3.07 -12.50
N LEU A 109 21.15 4.17 -12.98
CA LEU A 109 21.94 5.10 -12.15
C LEU A 109 21.10 5.84 -11.09
N ASP A 110 19.79 5.99 -11.30
CA ASP A 110 18.86 6.64 -10.38
C ASP A 110 18.15 5.67 -9.41
N ASP A 111 18.53 4.38 -9.41
CA ASP A 111 18.09 3.41 -8.41
C ASP A 111 18.60 3.77 -7.00
N ARG A 112 17.72 3.66 -6.01
CA ARG A 112 18.01 3.90 -4.59
C ARG A 112 17.81 2.67 -3.71
N LEU A 113 17.55 1.50 -4.31
CA LEU A 113 17.55 0.25 -3.57
C LEU A 113 18.97 -0.05 -3.07
N ASP A 114 19.12 -0.09 -1.74
CA ASP A 114 20.41 -0.29 -1.06
C ASP A 114 20.74 -1.79 -0.99
N TRP A 115 21.16 -2.35 -2.12
CA TRP A 115 21.54 -3.75 -2.24
C TRP A 115 22.89 -4.02 -1.56
N PRO A 116 22.97 -4.93 -0.58
CA PRO A 116 24.26 -5.37 -0.04
C PRO A 116 25.12 -6.06 -1.11
N THR A 117 24.47 -6.90 -1.93
CA THR A 117 25.01 -7.53 -3.12
C THR A 117 23.93 -7.50 -4.18
N ARG A 118 24.22 -6.93 -5.37
CA ARG A 118 23.23 -6.92 -6.45
C ARG A 118 22.99 -8.33 -6.98
N PRO A 119 21.72 -8.74 -7.19
CA PRO A 119 21.41 -10.05 -7.71
C PRO A 119 21.55 -10.12 -9.22
N GLY A 120 21.59 -11.37 -9.73
CA GLY A 120 21.59 -11.65 -11.15
C GLY A 120 22.88 -11.31 -11.88
N LYS A 121 22.83 -11.43 -13.20
CA LYS A 121 23.93 -11.13 -14.10
C LYS A 121 23.94 -9.63 -14.42
N THR A 122 25.11 -9.02 -14.39
CA THR A 122 25.26 -7.60 -14.73
C THR A 122 25.10 -7.38 -16.23
N ALA A 123 24.31 -6.37 -16.62
CA ALA A 123 24.27 -5.90 -18.00
C ALA A 123 25.59 -5.22 -18.40
N ALA A 124 25.90 -5.19 -19.70
CA ALA A 124 27.12 -4.55 -20.20
C ALA A 124 27.15 -3.04 -19.92
N GLU A 125 25.99 -2.40 -19.97
CA GLU A 125 25.82 -0.97 -19.74
C GLU A 125 24.71 -0.72 -18.72
N ARG A 126 24.89 0.34 -17.93
CA ARG A 126 23.91 0.78 -16.94
C ARG A 126 22.98 1.82 -17.57
N PRO A 127 21.65 1.64 -17.51
CA PRO A 127 20.71 2.65 -17.97
C PRO A 127 20.86 3.94 -17.16
N ALA A 128 20.65 5.09 -17.78
CA ALA A 128 20.75 6.37 -17.07
C ALA A 128 19.60 6.52 -16.06
N THR A 129 18.41 6.05 -16.40
CA THR A 129 17.22 6.13 -15.54
C THR A 129 16.46 4.81 -15.44
N ILE A 130 15.60 4.69 -14.42
CA ILE A 130 14.63 3.59 -14.29
C ILE A 130 13.69 3.55 -15.49
N ALA A 131 13.33 4.70 -16.07
CA ALA A 131 12.52 4.75 -17.29
C ALA A 131 13.23 4.06 -18.46
N ASP A 132 14.52 4.35 -18.66
CA ASP A 132 15.34 3.71 -19.70
C ASP A 132 15.48 2.19 -19.44
N ALA A 133 15.68 1.80 -18.18
CA ALA A 133 15.72 0.38 -17.81
C ALA A 133 14.41 -0.33 -18.17
N ILE A 134 13.26 0.30 -17.94
CA ILE A 134 11.95 -0.27 -18.26
C ILE A 134 11.76 -0.44 -19.78
N GLU A 135 12.27 0.48 -20.61
CA GLU A 135 12.29 0.30 -22.06
C GLU A 135 13.15 -0.90 -22.48
N LEU A 136 14.30 -1.12 -21.84
CA LEU A 136 15.15 -2.28 -22.09
C LEU A 136 14.51 -3.60 -21.61
N VAL A 137 13.76 -3.58 -20.50
CA VAL A 137 12.96 -4.74 -20.07
C VAL A 137 11.90 -5.06 -21.12
N ALA A 138 11.20 -4.06 -21.67
CA ALA A 138 10.22 -4.27 -22.74
C ALA A 138 10.85 -4.83 -24.02
N ALA A 139 12.11 -4.49 -24.30
CA ALA A 139 12.88 -5.07 -25.39
C ALA A 139 13.44 -6.48 -25.10
N GLY A 140 13.20 -7.03 -23.90
CA GLY A 140 13.67 -8.37 -23.52
C GLY A 140 15.16 -8.47 -23.18
N VAL A 141 15.83 -7.33 -22.91
CA VAL A 141 17.27 -7.30 -22.59
C VAL A 141 17.57 -7.87 -21.21
N GLY A 142 16.62 -7.74 -20.27
CA GLY A 142 16.76 -8.20 -18.90
C GLY A 142 15.53 -7.84 -18.09
N VAL A 143 15.70 -7.79 -16.77
CA VAL A 143 14.66 -7.39 -15.81
C VAL A 143 15.17 -6.26 -14.93
N VAL A 144 14.29 -5.52 -14.27
CA VAL A 144 14.68 -4.48 -13.31
C VAL A 144 13.89 -4.63 -12.02
N VAL A 145 14.55 -4.49 -10.87
CA VAL A 145 13.87 -4.45 -9.57
C VAL A 145 13.70 -3.00 -9.16
N VAL A 146 12.46 -2.59 -8.89
CA VAL A 146 12.12 -1.21 -8.53
C VAL A 146 11.06 -1.18 -7.43
N PRO A 147 10.94 -0.09 -6.66
CA PRO A 147 9.78 0.15 -5.81
C PRO A 147 8.46 -0.03 -6.57
N HIS A 148 7.46 -0.65 -5.94
CA HIS A 148 6.17 -0.93 -6.57
C HIS A 148 5.48 0.32 -7.14
N SER A 149 5.63 1.50 -6.50
CA SER A 149 5.09 2.74 -7.07
C SER A 149 5.74 3.14 -8.39
N LEU A 150 7.03 2.88 -8.59
CA LEU A 150 7.73 3.18 -9.84
C LEU A 150 7.33 2.22 -10.96
N ALA A 151 7.14 0.94 -10.64
CA ALA A 151 6.57 -0.02 -11.60
C ALA A 151 5.17 0.42 -12.07
N ARG A 152 4.34 0.97 -11.18
CA ARG A 152 3.04 1.54 -11.55
C ARG A 152 3.15 2.87 -12.29
N PHE A 153 4.12 3.71 -11.92
CA PHE A 153 4.35 5.02 -12.53
C PHE A 153 4.77 4.89 -14.00
N HIS A 154 5.65 3.93 -14.30
CA HIS A 154 6.11 3.59 -15.65
C HIS A 154 5.33 2.42 -16.27
N HIS A 155 4.10 2.19 -15.84
CA HIS A 155 3.30 1.06 -16.32
C HIS A 155 3.08 1.11 -17.83
N ARG A 156 3.19 -0.05 -18.48
CA ARG A 156 2.90 -0.27 -19.90
C ARG A 156 2.24 -1.63 -20.13
N LYS A 157 1.53 -1.77 -21.25
CA LYS A 157 0.59 -2.88 -21.51
C LYS A 157 1.25 -4.24 -21.71
N ASP A 158 2.50 -4.26 -22.14
CA ASP A 158 3.34 -5.43 -22.44
C ASP A 158 4.17 -5.90 -21.23
N LEU A 159 4.25 -5.09 -20.17
CA LEU A 159 4.95 -5.44 -18.93
C LEU A 159 3.99 -5.80 -17.79
N THR A 160 4.53 -6.50 -16.82
CA THR A 160 3.91 -6.80 -15.52
C THR A 160 5.00 -6.80 -14.44
N PHE A 161 4.61 -6.95 -13.18
CA PHE A 161 5.56 -7.07 -12.09
C PHE A 161 5.21 -8.20 -11.11
N ARG A 162 6.21 -8.64 -10.34
CA ARG A 162 6.08 -9.58 -9.21
C ARG A 162 6.85 -9.06 -7.99
N PRO A 163 6.30 -9.13 -6.78
CA PRO A 163 7.05 -8.87 -5.56
C PRO A 163 8.31 -9.73 -5.49
N VAL A 164 9.39 -9.14 -4.96
CA VAL A 164 10.66 -9.83 -4.70
C VAL A 164 10.82 -9.97 -3.19
N ASP A 165 10.73 -11.21 -2.70
CA ASP A 165 11.01 -11.52 -1.30
C ASP A 165 12.49 -11.30 -0.99
N SER A 166 12.80 -10.85 0.22
CA SER A 166 14.18 -10.57 0.69
C SER A 166 14.96 -9.51 -0.11
N ALA A 167 14.30 -8.73 -0.98
CA ALA A 167 14.89 -7.52 -1.56
C ALA A 167 14.98 -6.39 -0.51
N PRO A 168 15.97 -5.47 -0.61
CA PRO A 168 16.07 -4.34 0.31
C PRO A 168 14.82 -3.46 0.20
N GLU A 169 14.27 -3.04 1.34
CA GLU A 169 13.14 -2.13 1.34
C GLU A 169 13.50 -0.80 0.65
N ALA A 170 12.48 -0.10 0.13
CA ALA A 170 12.64 1.23 -0.45
C ALA A 170 11.93 2.29 0.41
N PRO A 171 12.60 2.89 1.42
CA PRO A 171 11.97 3.86 2.30
C PRO A 171 11.70 5.19 1.58
N VAL A 172 10.52 5.74 1.83
CA VAL A 172 10.16 7.11 1.47
C VAL A 172 10.14 7.95 2.74
N ALA A 173 10.77 9.13 2.69
CA ALA A 173 10.88 10.04 3.82
C ALA A 173 10.42 11.45 3.45
N LEU A 174 9.97 12.20 4.46
CA LEU A 174 9.91 13.66 4.40
C LEU A 174 11.27 14.20 4.82
N ALA A 175 11.90 15.02 3.98
CA ALA A 175 13.20 15.63 4.23
C ALA A 175 13.16 17.16 4.10
N TRP A 176 13.99 17.86 4.86
CA TRP A 176 14.12 19.32 4.83
C TRP A 176 15.49 19.77 5.37
N MET A 177 15.92 20.98 5.02
CA MET A 177 17.16 21.56 5.56
C MET A 177 17.00 21.86 7.05
N GLU A 178 17.93 21.39 7.89
CA GLU A 178 17.88 21.60 9.35
C GLU A 178 17.84 23.09 9.73
N SER A 179 18.64 23.89 9.03
CA SER A 179 18.72 25.34 9.18
C SER A 179 17.45 26.09 8.76
N LYS A 180 16.49 25.41 8.11
CA LYS A 180 15.21 25.97 7.63
C LYS A 180 13.99 25.25 8.22
N THR A 181 14.08 24.82 9.47
CA THR A 181 12.93 24.27 10.20
C THR A 181 11.98 25.40 10.61
N THR A 182 11.07 25.77 9.70
CA THR A 182 10.08 26.84 9.90
C THR A 182 8.78 26.33 10.53
N ASP A 183 7.91 27.23 11.01
CA ASP A 183 6.55 26.89 11.48
C ASP A 183 5.76 26.08 10.44
N LEU A 184 5.93 26.37 9.15
CA LEU A 184 5.26 25.66 8.05
C LEU A 184 5.81 24.23 7.85
N VAL A 185 7.13 24.05 7.99
CA VAL A 185 7.75 22.71 7.99
C VAL A 185 7.25 21.90 9.17
N GLU A 186 7.18 22.49 10.37
CA GLU A 186 6.67 21.83 11.57
C GLU A 186 5.18 21.42 11.45
N GLU A 187 4.36 22.24 10.79
CA GLU A 187 2.97 21.87 10.50
C GLU A 187 2.92 20.70 9.51
N LEU A 188 3.73 20.71 8.44
CA LEU A 188 3.81 19.58 7.51
C LEU A 188 4.26 18.30 8.23
N ILE A 189 5.27 18.39 9.10
CA ILE A 189 5.72 17.27 9.96
C ILE A 189 4.55 16.76 10.80
N GLY A 190 3.71 17.65 11.33
CA GLY A 190 2.51 17.26 12.06
C GLY A 190 1.47 16.55 11.22
N ILE A 191 1.25 17.04 10.00
CA ILE A 191 0.33 16.44 9.03
C ILE A 191 0.80 15.04 8.63
N VAL A 192 2.08 14.86 8.29
CA VAL A 192 2.60 13.55 7.87
C VAL A 192 2.59 12.52 8.99
N ARG A 193 2.79 12.97 10.24
CA ARG A 193 2.66 12.14 11.45
C ARG A 193 1.21 11.90 11.88
N GLY A 194 0.23 12.49 11.21
CA GLY A 194 -1.18 12.32 11.52
C GLY A 194 -1.65 13.00 12.80
N ARG A 195 -0.92 14.00 13.33
CA ARG A 195 -1.40 14.83 14.44
C ARG A 195 -2.71 15.48 14.00
N THR A 196 -3.80 15.34 14.76
CA THR A 196 -5.08 15.97 14.41
C THR A 196 -5.04 17.49 14.63
N ALA A 197 -5.88 18.25 13.93
CA ALA A 197 -5.91 19.72 14.02
C ALA A 197 -6.15 20.22 15.47
N GLN A 198 -6.82 19.43 16.31
CA GLN A 198 -7.02 19.72 17.74
C GLN A 198 -5.77 19.54 18.63
N SER A 199 -4.65 19.03 18.09
CA SER A 199 -3.39 18.88 18.83
C SER A 199 -2.54 20.16 18.84
N SER A 200 -2.95 21.23 18.15
CA SER A 200 -2.33 22.55 18.24
C SER A 200 -2.82 23.33 19.47
N ARG A 201 -2.98 22.66 20.62
CA ARG A 201 -3.18 23.37 21.90
C ARG A 201 -1.83 23.83 22.42
N GLY A 202 -1.41 24.98 21.90
CA GLY A 202 -0.21 25.71 22.29
C GLY A 202 -0.15 27.16 21.79
N ARG A 203 -0.93 27.53 20.77
CA ARG A 203 -1.29 28.93 20.51
C ARG A 203 -2.66 29.19 21.16
N ASN A 204 -2.66 30.02 22.20
CA ASN A 204 -3.76 30.43 23.09
C ASN A 204 -4.03 29.47 24.25
N GLY A 205 -3.53 29.85 25.43
CA GLY A 205 -3.66 29.11 26.68
C GLY A 205 -5.05 29.20 27.30
N GLU A 206 -5.52 28.06 27.84
CA GLU A 206 -6.13 27.87 29.18
C GLU A 206 -6.64 26.40 29.35
N PRO A 207 -6.79 25.87 30.59
CA PRO A 207 -6.12 24.62 30.99
C PRO A 207 -6.93 23.30 30.93
N ALA A 208 -6.15 22.23 31.10
CA ALA A 208 -6.47 20.81 30.99
C ALA A 208 -7.35 20.21 32.11
N GLU A 209 -8.58 20.71 32.31
CA GLU A 209 -9.49 20.13 33.32
C GLU A 209 -10.55 19.17 32.78
N LYS A 210 -10.87 19.22 31.48
CA LYS A 210 -11.98 18.42 30.90
C LYS A 210 -11.64 16.96 30.56
N ILE A 211 -10.37 16.55 30.59
CA ILE A 211 -9.97 15.18 30.20
C ILE A 211 -10.28 14.16 31.31
N LYS A 212 -10.13 14.54 32.58
CA LYS A 212 -10.35 13.62 33.72
C LYS A 212 -11.81 13.19 33.89
N GLY A 213 -12.77 14.05 33.52
CA GLY A 213 -14.20 13.74 33.62
C GLY A 213 -14.68 12.67 32.65
N SER A 214 -14.19 12.67 31.40
CA SER A 214 -14.68 11.75 30.36
C SER A 214 -14.17 10.31 30.53
N VAL A 215 -12.97 10.14 31.08
CA VAL A 215 -12.37 8.81 31.34
C VAL A 215 -13.06 8.14 32.53
N LYS A 216 -13.36 8.89 33.59
CA LYS A 216 -14.05 8.36 34.79
C LYS A 216 -15.48 7.91 34.47
N ALA A 217 -16.18 8.62 33.57
CA ALA A 217 -17.52 8.26 33.11
C ALA A 217 -17.55 6.97 32.27
N LYS A 218 -16.53 6.74 31.42
CA LYS A 218 -16.43 5.51 30.61
C LYS A 218 -16.11 4.26 31.44
N ILE A 219 -15.30 4.39 32.49
CA ILE A 219 -14.98 3.27 33.39
C ILE A 219 -16.22 2.86 34.21
N ALA A 220 -16.94 3.81 34.79
CA ALA A 220 -18.15 3.54 35.57
C ALA A 220 -19.28 2.89 34.73
N ALA A 221 -19.40 3.25 33.44
CA ALA A 221 -20.39 2.63 32.54
C ALA A 221 -20.05 1.17 32.19
N ARG A 222 -18.77 0.81 32.16
CA ARG A 222 -18.30 -0.55 31.87
C ARG A 222 -18.50 -1.48 33.07
N GLU A 223 -18.30 -0.97 34.28
CA GLU A 223 -18.54 -1.71 35.53
C GLU A 223 -20.02 -2.03 35.74
N ARG A 224 -20.93 -1.06 35.52
CA ARG A 224 -22.38 -1.29 35.63
C ARG A 224 -22.91 -2.33 34.63
N ARG A 225 -22.32 -2.41 33.43
CA ARG A 225 -22.67 -3.45 32.43
C ARG A 225 -22.15 -4.84 32.82
N ALA A 226 -21.02 -4.92 33.52
CA ALA A 226 -20.48 -6.18 34.02
C ALA A 226 -21.29 -6.73 35.21
N GLU A 227 -21.80 -5.85 36.09
CA GLU A 227 -22.67 -6.21 37.22
C GLU A 227 -24.01 -6.80 36.74
N ALA A 228 -24.63 -6.18 35.72
CA ALA A 228 -25.91 -6.62 35.16
C ALA A 228 -25.82 -8.01 34.47
N ALA A 229 -24.66 -8.35 33.90
CA ALA A 229 -24.44 -9.66 33.27
C ALA A 229 -24.33 -10.80 34.30
N LYS A 230 -23.85 -10.54 35.52
CA LYS A 230 -23.72 -11.55 36.58
C LYS A 230 -25.06 -11.92 37.23
N ASN A 231 -26.01 -10.98 37.31
CA ASN A 231 -27.34 -11.24 37.90
C ASN A 231 -28.32 -11.98 36.96
N GLY A 232 -28.02 -12.08 35.65
CA GLY A 232 -28.87 -12.77 34.67
C GLY A 232 -28.75 -14.30 34.62
N GLN A 233 -27.73 -14.89 35.26
CA GLN A 233 -27.44 -16.35 35.18
C GLN A 233 -27.89 -17.16 36.41
N LYS A 234 -28.50 -16.55 37.43
CA LYS A 234 -29.01 -17.26 38.64
C LYS A 234 -30.52 -17.54 38.64
N ALA A 235 -31.23 -17.35 37.52
CA ALA A 235 -32.68 -17.54 37.44
C ALA A 235 -33.12 -18.45 36.27
N LYS A 236 -32.47 -19.60 36.06
CA LYS A 236 -33.06 -20.75 35.33
C LYS A 236 -32.50 -22.06 35.87
N GLY A 237 -33.14 -22.59 36.91
CA GLY A 237 -32.86 -23.92 37.43
C GLY A 237 -33.64 -24.25 38.70
N ALA A 238 -34.90 -24.67 38.56
CA ALA A 238 -35.61 -25.58 39.47
C ALA A 238 -37.09 -25.70 39.05
N GLY A 239 -37.58 -26.93 38.83
CA GLY A 239 -39.01 -27.22 38.71
C GLY A 239 -39.34 -28.49 37.94
N THR A 240 -39.42 -29.63 38.64
CA THR A 240 -39.74 -30.98 38.12
C THR A 240 -41.17 -31.42 38.52
N ALA A 241 -41.92 -32.01 37.57
CA ALA A 241 -43.06 -32.97 37.67
C ALA A 241 -44.38 -32.51 38.35
N LYS A 242 -45.61 -32.99 38.08
CA LYS A 242 -46.17 -34.23 37.44
C LYS A 242 -47.72 -34.10 37.28
N ASN A 243 -48.33 -34.73 36.26
CA ASN A 243 -49.55 -35.61 36.29
C ASN A 243 -50.26 -35.70 34.90
N ILE A 244 -50.31 -36.87 34.21
CA ILE A 244 -51.35 -37.96 34.18
C ILE A 244 -52.65 -37.48 33.47
N SER A 245 -53.28 -38.11 32.46
CA SER A 245 -53.40 -39.49 31.93
C SER A 245 -54.05 -39.49 30.52
N GLY A 246 -53.94 -40.59 29.75
CA GLY A 246 -54.86 -40.89 28.64
C GLY A 246 -54.40 -41.96 27.63
N ARG A 247 -54.71 -43.24 27.91
CA ARG A 247 -55.18 -44.35 27.02
C ARG A 247 -55.15 -44.13 25.48
N ASN A 248 -54.90 -45.08 24.56
CA ASN A 248 -54.72 -46.54 24.54
C ASN A 248 -54.37 -46.97 23.09
N ALA A 249 -53.81 -48.18 22.93
CA ALA A 249 -53.96 -49.13 21.83
C ALA A 249 -53.32 -48.95 20.43
N GLY A 250 -52.73 -50.07 19.94
CA GLY A 250 -52.74 -50.48 18.52
C GLY A 250 -51.37 -50.47 17.82
N SER A 251 -50.55 -51.53 17.95
CA SER A 251 -50.36 -52.61 16.94
C SER A 251 -49.89 -52.14 15.56
N GLY A 252 -48.72 -52.60 15.09
CA GLY A 252 -48.38 -52.45 13.66
C GLY A 252 -46.94 -52.76 13.30
N LYS A 253 -46.73 -53.94 12.75
CA LYS A 253 -45.46 -54.57 12.40
C LYS A 253 -45.01 -54.17 10.98
N ALA A 254 -43.72 -53.86 10.84
CA ALA A 254 -42.82 -54.20 9.72
C ALA A 254 -42.96 -53.62 8.28
N LYS A 255 -41.74 -53.46 7.72
CA LYS A 255 -41.28 -53.55 6.31
C LYS A 255 -41.28 -52.30 5.42
N ALA A 256 -40.05 -51.85 5.16
CA ALA A 256 -39.31 -51.88 3.87
C ALA A 256 -40.08 -51.74 2.54
N GLY A 257 -39.54 -50.86 1.68
CA GLY A 257 -39.79 -50.75 0.24
C GLY A 257 -39.57 -49.31 -0.20
N GLY A 258 -38.49 -48.95 -0.90
CA GLY A 258 -38.42 -48.98 -2.37
C GLY A 258 -38.71 -47.56 -2.92
N LYS A 259 -37.71 -46.73 -3.24
CA LYS A 259 -36.89 -46.65 -4.49
C LYS A 259 -37.66 -46.08 -5.71
N SER A 260 -36.95 -45.20 -6.43
CA SER A 260 -37.09 -44.78 -7.85
C SER A 260 -38.17 -43.74 -8.19
N GLY A 261 -38.02 -42.89 -9.21
CA GLY A 261 -37.04 -42.83 -10.33
C GLY A 261 -36.35 -41.45 -10.46
N SER A 262 -35.23 -41.27 -11.15
CA SER A 262 -34.79 -41.71 -12.50
C SER A 262 -35.76 -41.29 -13.60
N GLY A 263 -35.38 -40.70 -14.74
CA GLY A 263 -34.09 -40.41 -15.37
C GLY A 263 -34.30 -39.22 -16.33
N LYS A 264 -33.52 -38.97 -17.38
CA LYS A 264 -32.59 -39.74 -18.21
C LYS A 264 -32.03 -38.70 -19.22
N SER A 265 -30.75 -38.37 -19.30
CA SER A 265 -29.65 -38.97 -20.08
C SER A 265 -29.90 -39.31 -21.57
N GLY A 266 -28.91 -38.92 -22.39
CA GLY A 266 -28.62 -39.31 -23.79
C GLY A 266 -27.99 -38.11 -24.51
N GLY A 267 -26.71 -38.04 -24.91
CA GLY A 267 -25.88 -39.00 -25.66
C GLY A 267 -26.27 -38.95 -27.15
N THR A 268 -25.45 -38.71 -28.17
CA THR A 268 -24.03 -39.06 -28.39
C THR A 268 -23.50 -38.49 -29.74
N LYS A 269 -22.16 -38.29 -29.82
CA LYS A 269 -21.20 -38.57 -30.93
C LYS A 269 -21.21 -37.84 -32.31
N SER A 270 -20.00 -37.34 -32.65
CA SER A 270 -19.11 -37.76 -33.78
C SER A 270 -18.84 -36.82 -34.98
N SER A 271 -17.55 -36.83 -35.39
CA SER A 271 -16.90 -36.38 -36.64
C SER A 271 -16.63 -34.87 -36.77
N GLY A 272 -15.50 -34.36 -37.24
CA GLY A 272 -14.39 -34.89 -38.03
C GLY A 272 -14.08 -33.87 -39.14
N GLY A 273 -12.87 -33.31 -39.21
CA GLY A 273 -12.55 -32.35 -40.28
C GLY A 273 -11.18 -31.69 -40.17
N ARG A 274 -10.18 -32.27 -40.86
CA ARG A 274 -8.91 -31.63 -41.24
C ARG A 274 -9.19 -30.59 -42.34
N PHE A 275 -8.48 -29.47 -42.34
CA PHE A 275 -8.18 -28.76 -43.59
C PHE A 275 -6.77 -28.16 -43.55
N SER A 276 -5.93 -28.68 -44.43
CA SER A 276 -4.65 -28.09 -44.86
C SER A 276 -4.91 -27.16 -46.04
N GLY A 277 -4.29 -25.98 -46.07
CA GLY A 277 -4.29 -25.11 -47.24
C GLY A 277 -2.95 -24.36 -47.34
N LYS A 278 -2.05 -24.93 -48.13
CA LYS A 278 -0.75 -24.36 -48.53
C LYS A 278 -0.93 -23.93 -49.98
N GLN A 279 -0.66 -22.68 -50.33
CA GLN A 279 -0.45 -22.31 -51.73
C GLN A 279 0.68 -21.28 -51.85
N LYS A 280 1.74 -21.69 -52.55
CA LYS A 280 2.81 -20.85 -53.11
C LYS A 280 2.31 -20.26 -54.43
N GLY A 281 2.79 -19.07 -54.78
CA GLY A 281 2.75 -18.53 -56.14
C GLY A 281 3.54 -17.24 -56.21
N ARG A 282 4.51 -17.20 -57.14
CA ARG A 282 5.50 -16.16 -57.45
C ARG A 282 5.00 -14.72 -57.40
#